data_AF-Q7MRG7-F1
#
_entry.id   AF-Q7MRG7-F1
#
_cell.length_a   1.000
_cell.length_b   1.000
_cell.length_c   1.000
_cell.angle_alpha   90.00
_cell.angle_beta   90.00
_cell.angle_gamma   90.00
#
_symmetry.space_group_name_H-M   'P 1'
#
loop_
_entity.id
_entity.type
_entity.pdbx_description
1 polymer ?
#
loop_
_entity_poly.entity_id
_entity_poly.type
_entity_poly.pdbx_seq_one_letter_code
_entity_poly.pdbx_strand_id
1 'polypeptide(L)'
;MKQVTVLLIGLGRMGSRFFDKFVEIGEERVKIVGVCELNEQNPKVLEAKKRNIPLYPSYKEALTDLHESVDIILDTSNISEVKRDIRELLSRQNNQHSVLLPMVADYLLWYMLPNAEEIPQDHTDIGY
;
A
#
# COMPACT_ATOMS: atom_id res chain seq x y z
N MET A 1 16.19 -8.55 12.17
CA MET A 1 15.34 -8.89 11.00
C MET A 1 15.35 -7.70 10.06
N LYS A 2 15.30 -7.89 8.73
CA LYS A 2 15.21 -6.75 7.80
C LYS A 2 13.83 -6.11 7.94
N GLN A 3 13.79 -4.78 8.15
CA GLN A 3 12.57 -3.98 8.09
C GLN A 3 12.11 -3.87 6.62
N VAL A 4 10.81 -4.02 6.37
CA VAL A 4 10.20 -3.83 5.04
C VAL A 4 9.48 -2.49 5.00
N THR A 5 9.74 -1.68 3.98
CA THR A 5 9.04 -0.40 3.78
C THR A 5 7.89 -0.52 2.78
N VAL A 6 6.75 0.08 3.12
CA VAL A 6 5.52 -0.05 2.33
C VAL A 6 4.91 1.31 2.03
N LEU A 7 4.60 1.56 0.75
CA LEU A 7 3.72 2.62 0.29
C LEU A 7 2.30 2.04 0.15
N LEU A 8 1.32 2.65 0.82
CA LEU A 8 -0.09 2.27 0.70
C LEU A 8 -0.82 3.20 -0.28
N ILE A 9 -1.47 2.63 -1.29
CA ILE A 9 -2.32 3.35 -2.24
C ILE A 9 -3.77 2.86 -2.08
N GLY A 10 -4.64 3.78 -1.70
CA GLY A 10 -6.01 3.49 -1.28
C GLY A 10 -6.08 3.02 0.17
N LEU A 11 -6.94 3.64 0.97
CA LEU A 11 -7.30 3.27 2.34
C LEU A 11 -8.77 2.85 2.42
N GLY A 12 -9.32 2.28 1.34
CA GLY A 12 -10.63 1.66 1.36
C GLY A 12 -10.68 0.46 2.33
N ARG A 13 -11.63 -0.45 2.11
CA ARG A 13 -11.82 -1.62 2.99
C ARG A 13 -10.52 -2.41 3.20
N MET A 14 -9.84 -2.75 2.11
CA MET A 14 -8.60 -3.54 2.18
C MET A 14 -7.42 -2.71 2.69
N GLY A 15 -7.19 -1.54 2.12
CA GLY A 15 -6.09 -0.67 2.53
C GLY A 15 -6.12 -0.31 4.02
N SER A 16 -7.30 -0.03 4.58
CA SER A 16 -7.45 0.26 6.01
C SER A 16 -7.06 -0.93 6.90
N ARG A 17 -7.40 -2.16 6.48
CA ARG A 17 -7.08 -3.38 7.23
C ARG A 17 -5.59 -3.70 7.20
N PHE A 18 -4.94 -3.52 6.05
CA PHE A 18 -3.49 -3.62 5.96
C PHE A 18 -2.78 -2.53 6.77
N PHE A 19 -3.28 -1.29 6.74
CA PHE A 19 -2.78 -0.21 7.57
C PHE A 19 -2.77 -0.63 9.04
N ASP A 20 -3.89 -1.13 9.55
CA ASP A 20 -4.02 -1.62 10.94
C ASP A 20 -3.03 -2.74 11.25
N LYS A 21 -2.89 -3.71 10.34
CA LYS A 21 -1.96 -4.83 10.55
C LYS A 21 -0.50 -4.42 10.53
N PHE A 22 -0.10 -3.51 9.65
CA PHE A 22 1.28 -3.01 9.63
C PHE A 22 1.59 -2.19 10.89
N VAL A 23 0.63 -1.40 11.36
CA VAL A 23 0.71 -0.70 12.65
C VAL A 23 0.84 -1.69 13.82
N GLU A 24 0.05 -2.76 13.84
CA GLU A 24 0.08 -3.80 14.88
C GLU A 24 1.42 -4.56 14.89
N ILE A 25 1.93 -4.90 13.71
CA ILE A 25 3.24 -5.57 13.54
C ILE A 25 4.40 -4.70 14.04
N GLY A 26 4.26 -3.38 13.92
CA GLY A 26 5.21 -2.39 14.42
C GLY A 26 6.31 -2.02 13.43
N GLU A 27 6.77 -0.77 13.54
CA GLU A 27 7.68 -0.17 12.57
C GLU A 27 9.01 -0.90 12.45
N GLU A 28 9.53 -1.54 13.50
CA GLU A 28 10.78 -2.32 13.44
C GLU A 28 10.76 -3.45 12.40
N ARG A 29 9.57 -3.92 12.02
CA ARG A 29 9.36 -4.99 11.03
C ARG A 29 8.75 -4.47 9.74
N VAL A 30 7.72 -3.63 9.83
CA VAL A 30 7.02 -3.06 8.67
C VAL A 30 6.81 -1.57 8.89
N LYS A 31 7.40 -0.74 8.03
CA LYS A 31 7.25 0.72 8.09
C LYS A 31 6.39 1.21 6.94
N ILE A 32 5.27 1.86 7.27
CA ILE A 32 4.48 2.60 6.28
C ILE A 32 5.24 3.90 6.01
N VAL A 33 5.80 4.03 4.80
CA VAL A 33 6.60 5.20 4.41
C VAL A 33 5.77 6.29 3.74
N GLY A 34 4.56 5.96 3.31
CA GLY A 34 3.62 6.92 2.77
C GLY A 34 2.24 6.30 2.54
N VAL A 35 1.23 7.16 2.45
CA VAL A 35 -0.14 6.79 2.14
C VAL A 35 -0.72 7.73 1.10
N CYS A 36 -1.42 7.17 0.11
CA CYS A 36 -2.18 7.90 -0.90
C CYS A 36 -3.67 7.57 -0.73
N GLU A 37 -4.47 8.56 -0.31
CA GLU A 37 -5.93 8.41 -0.17
C GLU A 37 -6.60 9.72 -0.58
N LEU A 38 -7.59 9.63 -1.48
CA LEU A 38 -8.32 10.78 -2.01
C LEU A 38 -9.40 11.27 -1.05
N ASN A 39 -9.97 10.35 -0.26
CA ASN A 39 -10.95 10.69 0.76
C ASN A 39 -10.25 11.19 2.03
N GLU A 40 -10.09 12.50 2.15
CA GLU A 40 -9.49 13.14 3.33
C GLU A 40 -10.23 12.86 4.65
N GLN A 41 -11.51 12.48 4.58
CA GLN A 41 -12.32 12.14 5.75
C GLN A 41 -12.13 10.68 6.20
N ASN A 42 -11.32 9.90 5.47
CA ASN A 42 -11.02 8.53 5.86
C ASN A 42 -10.37 8.49 7.26
N PRO A 43 -10.87 7.68 8.20
CA PRO A 43 -10.30 7.58 9.55
C PRO A 43 -8.79 7.27 9.57
N LYS A 44 -8.29 6.49 8.60
CA LYS A 44 -6.87 6.15 8.49
C LYS A 44 -6.00 7.30 8.00
N VAL A 45 -6.56 8.28 7.28
CA VAL A 45 -5.85 9.53 6.97
C VAL A 45 -5.56 10.30 8.26
N LEU A 46 -6.55 10.41 9.16
CA LEU A 46 -6.37 11.07 10.45
C LEU A 46 -5.37 10.30 11.33
N GLU A 47 -5.42 8.97 11.32
CA GLU A 47 -4.48 8.14 12.06
C GLU A 47 -3.04 8.28 11.53
N ALA A 48 -2.85 8.25 10.21
CA ALA A 48 -1.56 8.46 9.56
C ALA A 48 -0.94 9.81 9.97
N LYS A 49 -1.72 10.90 9.99
CA LYS A 49 -1.28 12.22 10.47
C LYS A 49 -0.79 12.16 11.92
N LYS A 50 -1.55 11.52 12.82
CA LYS A 50 -1.17 11.38 14.25
C LYS A 50 0.12 10.58 14.43
N ARG A 51 0.41 9.64 13.53
CA ARG A 51 1.63 8.83 13.52
C ARG A 51 2.79 9.46 12.74
N ASN A 52 2.62 10.65 12.18
CA ASN A 52 3.59 11.31 11.29
C ASN A 52 3.95 10.48 10.05
N ILE A 53 3.00 9.69 9.55
CA ILE A 53 3.15 9.00 8.26
C ILE A 53 2.84 10.02 7.14
N PRO A 54 3.74 10.20 6.16
CA PRO A 54 3.51 11.11 5.04
C PRO A 54 2.23 10.78 4.27
N LEU A 55 1.47 11.83 3.95
CA LEU A 55 0.30 11.74 3.08
C LEU A 55 0.63 12.37 1.74
N TYR A 56 0.38 11.63 0.67
CA TYR A 56 0.58 12.11 -0.69
C TYR A 56 -0.77 12.27 -1.39
N PRO A 57 -0.99 13.38 -2.11
CA PRO A 57 -2.22 13.59 -2.88
C PRO A 57 -2.28 12.68 -4.12
N SER A 58 -1.14 12.16 -4.57
CA SER A 58 -1.04 11.20 -5.66
C SER A 58 0.09 10.19 -5.45
N TYR A 59 -0.07 8.98 -5.98
CA TYR A 59 1.00 7.98 -5.98
C TYR A 59 2.21 8.41 -6.81
N LYS A 60 2.04 9.30 -7.78
CA LYS A 60 3.13 9.85 -8.60
C LYS A 60 4.08 10.70 -7.78
N GLU A 61 3.51 11.58 -6.96
CA GLU A 61 4.27 12.40 -6.02
C GLU A 61 4.95 11.51 -4.98
N ALA A 62 4.23 10.53 -4.42
CA ALA A 62 4.80 9.57 -3.48
C ALA A 62 6.02 8.84 -4.06
N LEU A 63 5.91 8.29 -5.27
CA LEU A 63 6.99 7.56 -5.92
C LEU A 63 8.16 8.46 -6.36
N THR A 64 7.90 9.75 -6.61
CA THR A 64 8.96 10.70 -6.92
C THR A 64 9.75 11.09 -5.67
N ASP A 65 9.04 11.34 -4.56
CA ASP A 65 9.64 11.76 -3.29
C ASP A 65 10.35 10.60 -2.58
N LEU A 66 9.71 9.43 -2.53
CA LEU A 66 10.24 8.26 -1.82
C LEU A 66 11.37 7.57 -2.58
N HIS A 67 11.35 7.59 -3.92
CA HIS A 67 12.35 7.01 -4.82
C HIS A 67 12.87 5.63 -4.37
N GLU A 68 14.04 5.58 -3.70
CA GLU A 68 14.72 4.35 -3.28
C GLU A 68 14.30 3.79 -1.90
N SER A 69 13.35 4.45 -1.23
CA SER A 69 12.99 4.13 0.16
C SER A 69 11.81 3.15 0.30
N VAL A 70 11.26 2.61 -0.79
CA VAL A 70 10.07 1.75 -0.79
C VAL A 70 10.41 0.34 -1.29
N ASP A 71 10.27 -0.67 -0.43
CA ASP A 71 10.39 -2.08 -0.86
C ASP A 71 9.10 -2.57 -1.56
N ILE A 72 7.92 -2.22 -1.01
CA ILE A 72 6.62 -2.70 -1.50
C ILE A 72 5.65 -1.54 -1.76
N ILE A 73 4.99 -1.56 -2.91
CA ILE A 73 3.86 -0.70 -3.23
C ILE A 73 2.60 -1.55 -3.18
N LEU A 74 1.71 -1.25 -2.24
CA LEU A 74 0.45 -1.94 -2.06
C LEU A 74 -0.70 -1.09 -2.64
N ASP A 75 -1.16 -1.43 -3.83
CA ASP A 75 -2.29 -0.76 -4.50
C ASP A 75 -3.60 -1.53 -4.26
N THR A 76 -4.46 -0.95 -3.42
CA THR A 76 -5.78 -1.50 -3.11
C THR A 76 -6.92 -0.81 -3.86
N SER A 77 -6.62 0.07 -4.84
CA SER A 77 -7.62 0.80 -5.62
C SER A 77 -8.38 -0.08 -6.63
N ASN A 78 -7.77 -1.20 -7.03
CA ASN A 78 -8.21 -2.06 -8.13
C ASN A 78 -8.36 -1.36 -9.49
N ILE A 79 -7.58 -0.32 -9.76
CA ILE A 79 -7.62 0.41 -11.03
C ILE A 79 -6.47 -0.05 -11.92
N SER A 80 -6.76 -0.76 -13.02
CA SER A 80 -5.74 -1.28 -13.94
C SER A 80 -4.83 -0.19 -14.52
N GLU A 81 -5.38 1.00 -14.75
CA GLU A 81 -4.64 2.19 -15.20
C GLU A 81 -3.55 2.58 -14.19
N VAL A 82 -3.85 2.54 -12.89
CA VAL A 82 -2.91 2.87 -11.80
C VAL A 82 -1.77 1.85 -11.76
N LYS A 83 -2.09 0.56 -11.83
CA LYS A 83 -1.08 -0.51 -11.87
C LYS A 83 -0.13 -0.35 -13.06
N ARG A 84 -0.67 -0.02 -14.25
CA ARG A 84 0.13 0.20 -15.46
C ARG A 84 1.05 1.40 -15.29
N ASP A 85 0.52 2.52 -14.83
CA ASP A 85 1.26 3.78 -14.64
C ASP A 85 2.38 3.63 -13.59
N ILE A 86 2.12 2.94 -12.46
CA ILE A 86 3.16 2.63 -11.46
C ILE A 86 4.30 1.85 -12.09
N ARG A 87 4.02 0.78 -12.87
CA ARG A 87 5.07 -0.02 -13.53
C ARG A 87 5.89 0.81 -14.52
N GLU A 88 5.24 1.69 -15.29
CA GLU A 88 5.93 2.60 -16.20
C GLU A 88 6.83 3.59 -15.45
N LEU A 89 6.36 4.16 -14.33
CA LEU A 89 7.14 5.08 -13.49
C LEU A 89 8.37 4.41 -12.90
N LEU A 90 8.21 3.23 -12.31
CA LEU A 90 9.32 2.44 -11.76
C LEU A 90 10.36 2.12 -12.85
N SER A 91 9.89 1.72 -14.04
CA SER A 91 10.79 1.45 -15.18
C SER A 91 11.55 2.70 -15.62
N ARG A 92 10.90 3.87 -15.71
CA ARG A 92 11.53 5.14 -16.10
C ARG A 92 12.55 5.62 -15.08
N GLN A 93 12.32 5.35 -13.80
CA GLN A 93 13.23 5.67 -12.70
C GLN A 93 14.37 4.64 -12.57
N ASN A 94 14.42 3.60 -13.41
CA ASN A 94 15.30 2.45 -13.26
C ASN A 94 15.23 1.84 -11.85
N ASN A 95 14.04 1.84 -11.26
CA ASN A 95 13.79 1.25 -9.96
C ASN A 95 13.69 -0.27 -10.11
N GLN A 96 14.66 -0.98 -9.50
CA GLN A 96 14.76 -2.45 -9.52
C GLN A 96 14.53 -3.09 -8.14
N HIS A 97 14.17 -2.30 -7.13
CA HIS A 97 14.07 -2.77 -5.74
C HIS A 97 12.61 -2.74 -5.23
N SER A 98 11.78 -1.82 -5.70
CA SER A 98 10.37 -1.73 -5.32
C SER A 98 9.54 -2.78 -6.09
N VAL A 99 8.65 -3.45 -5.37
CA VAL A 99 7.70 -4.41 -5.95
C VAL A 99 6.28 -3.85 -5.84
N LEU A 100 5.60 -3.67 -6.98
CA LEU A 100 4.16 -3.49 -7.00
C LEU A 100 3.50 -4.83 -6.68
N LEU A 101 2.86 -4.92 -5.51
CA LEU A 101 2.29 -6.18 -5.05
C LEU A 101 1.02 -6.50 -5.86
N PRO A 102 0.93 -7.69 -6.48
CA PRO A 102 -0.29 -8.13 -7.14
C PRO A 102 -1.41 -8.31 -6.12
N MET A 103 -2.62 -7.87 -6.46
CA MET A 103 -3.78 -8.00 -5.58
C MET A 103 -4.02 -9.44 -5.09
N VAL A 104 -3.84 -10.44 -5.95
CA VAL A 104 -3.95 -11.86 -5.56
C VAL A 104 -2.96 -12.26 -4.45
N ALA A 105 -1.76 -11.67 -4.46
CA ALA A 105 -0.77 -11.87 -3.42
C ALA A 105 -1.20 -11.18 -2.12
N ASP A 106 -1.82 -10.00 -2.18
CA ASP A 106 -2.38 -9.32 -1.01
C ASP A 106 -3.39 -10.22 -0.29
N TYR A 107 -4.33 -10.81 -1.03
CA TYR A 107 -5.31 -11.76 -0.48
C TYR A 107 -4.64 -12.98 0.14
N LEU A 108 -3.67 -13.59 -0.55
CA LEU A 108 -2.92 -14.73 -0.03
C LEU A 108 -2.25 -14.37 1.30
N LEU A 109 -1.53 -13.25 1.34
CA LEU A 109 -0.84 -12.78 2.55
C LEU A 109 -1.83 -12.52 3.68
N TRP A 110 -2.99 -11.92 3.38
CA TRP A 110 -4.03 -11.70 4.37
C TRP A 110 -4.54 -13.00 4.98
N TYR A 111 -4.85 -14.00 4.15
CA TYR A 111 -5.34 -15.29 4.62
C TYR A 111 -4.28 -16.11 5.38
N MET A 112 -3.01 -15.79 5.22
CA MET A 112 -1.93 -16.38 6.02
C MET A 112 -1.80 -15.76 7.42
N LEU A 113 -2.46 -14.63 7.71
CA LEU A 113 -2.41 -14.02 9.03
C LEU A 113 -3.24 -14.82 10.05
N PRO A 114 -2.74 -15.00 11.29
CA PRO A 114 -3.55 -15.58 12.35
C PRO A 114 -4.82 -14.75 12.58
N ASN A 115 -5.97 -15.43 12.68
CA ASN A 115 -7.27 -14.80 12.90
C ASN A 115 -7.64 -13.74 11.82
N ALA A 116 -7.20 -13.94 10.58
CA ALA A 116 -7.60 -13.10 9.47
C ALA A 116 -9.13 -13.11 9.32
N GLU A 117 -9.75 -11.93 9.42
CA GLU A 117 -11.18 -11.77 9.14
C GLU A 117 -11.44 -12.02 7.66
N GLU A 118 -12.66 -12.48 7.33
CA GLU A 118 -13.11 -12.53 5.94
C GLU A 118 -13.06 -11.14 5.32
N ILE A 119 -12.45 -11.06 4.14
CA ILE A 119 -12.46 -9.86 3.34
C ILE A 119 -13.75 -9.86 2.51
N PRO A 120 -14.56 -8.79 2.54
CA PRO A 120 -15.66 -8.62 1.61
C PRO A 120 -15.13 -8.60 0.16
N GLN A 121 -15.43 -9.67 -0.59
CA GLN A 121 -15.05 -9.81 -2.00
C GLN A 121 -16.05 -9.01 -2.87
N ASP A 122 -15.70 -7.78 -3.24
CA ASP A 122 -16.50 -6.96 -4.17
C ASP A 122 -15.93 -6.95 -5.59
N HIS A 123 -14.79 -7.60 -5.81
CA HIS A 123 -14.10 -7.58 -7.09
C HIS A 123 -14.29 -8.92 -7.79
N THR A 124 -15.06 -8.91 -8.88
CA THR A 124 -15.25 -10.07 -9.76
C THR A 124 -13.99 -10.43 -10.55
N ASP A 125 -13.01 -9.53 -10.60
CA ASP A 125 -11.74 -9.73 -11.28
C ASP A 125 -10.59 -9.18 -10.43
N ILE A 126 -9.79 -10.08 -9.87
CA ILE A 126 -8.60 -9.78 -9.04
C ILE A 126 -7.31 -9.72 -9.88
N GLY A 127 -7.45 -9.53 -11.20
CA GLY A 127 -6.42 -9.63 -12.23
C GLY A 127 -5.09 -8.89 -11.97
N TYR A 128 -4.09 -9.24 -12.80
CA TYR A 128 -2.69 -8.78 -12.75
C TYR A 128 -2.33 -7.77 -13.84
#